data_AF-A0A852YBG0-F1
#
_entry.id   AF-A0A852YBG0-F1
#
_cell.length_a   1.000
_cell.length_b   1.000
_cell.length_c   1.000
_cell.angle_alpha   90.00
_cell.angle_beta   90.00
_cell.angle_gamma   90.00
#
_symmetry.space_group_name_H-M   'P 1'
#
loop_
_entity.id
_entity.type
_entity.pdbx_description
1 polymer ?
#
loop_
_entity_poly.entity_id
_entity_poly.type
_entity_poly.pdbx_seq_one_letter_code
_entity_poly.pdbx_strand_id
1 'polypeptide(L)'
;MPAECPADGPAIQTVTIQPGGTATAVVRVANLQGGGATGCATEKGDGWRIYPPHSFAAVFVPDAGVLACTDSQVWMNFASPVANS
;
A
#
# COMPACT_ATOMS: atom_id res chain seq x y z
N MET A 1 -11.84 9.56 16.76
CA MET A 1 -10.38 9.60 16.96
C MET A 1 -9.76 9.20 15.63
N PRO A 2 -8.78 9.92 15.07
CA PRO A 2 -8.10 9.43 13.87
C PRO A 2 -7.52 8.05 14.19
N ALA A 3 -7.59 7.11 13.25
CA ALA A 3 -6.86 5.85 13.39
C ALA A 3 -5.36 6.19 13.37
N GLU A 4 -4.77 6.32 14.55
CA GLU A 4 -3.32 6.42 14.68
C GLU A 4 -2.71 5.12 14.12
N CYS A 5 -1.69 5.26 13.27
CA CYS A 5 -0.99 4.11 12.72
C CYS A 5 -0.47 3.25 13.91
N PRO A 6 -0.69 1.93 13.95
CA PRO A 6 -0.28 1.09 15.07
C PRO A 6 1.21 1.28 15.37
N ALA A 7 1.55 1.50 16.65
CA ALA A 7 2.91 1.81 17.08
C ALA A 7 3.94 0.70 16.78
N ASP A 8 3.48 -0.53 16.55
CA ASP A 8 4.31 -1.70 16.27
C ASP A 8 4.55 -1.94 14.76
N GLY A 9 4.29 -0.93 13.93
CA GLY A 9 4.60 -0.96 12.50
C GLY A 9 6.10 -0.82 12.21
N PRO A 10 6.56 -1.17 11.00
CA PRO A 10 7.93 -0.91 10.57
C PRO A 10 8.26 0.59 10.72
N ALA A 11 9.54 0.91 11.00
CA ALA A 11 9.99 2.28 11.20
C ALA A 11 9.52 3.20 10.06
N ILE A 12 8.79 4.27 10.43
CA ILE A 12 8.27 5.25 9.46
C ILE A 12 9.44 6.09 8.95
N GLN A 13 9.68 6.05 7.64
CA GLN A 13 10.66 6.91 6.98
C GLN A 13 9.96 8.12 6.38
N THR A 14 10.17 9.29 6.98
CA THR A 14 9.69 10.56 6.44
C THR A 14 10.54 10.99 5.25
N VAL A 15 9.90 11.26 4.12
CA VAL A 15 10.54 11.81 2.92
C VAL A 15 10.01 13.21 2.67
N THR A 16 10.91 14.20 2.73
CA THR A 16 10.59 15.61 2.45
C THR A 16 10.75 15.88 0.96
N ILE A 17 9.66 16.24 0.28
CA ILE A 17 9.64 16.54 -1.15
C ILE A 17 9.59 18.07 -1.32
N GLN A 18 10.51 18.63 -2.12
CA GLN A 18 10.47 20.05 -2.47
C GLN A 18 9.34 20.34 -3.47
N PRO A 19 8.85 21.59 -3.59
CA PRO A 19 7.86 21.93 -4.61
C PRO A 19 8.31 21.51 -6.01
N GLY A 20 7.48 20.73 -6.72
CA GLY A 20 7.79 20.17 -8.03
C GLY A 20 8.61 18.87 -8.02
N GLY A 21 9.12 18.45 -6.86
CA GLY A 21 9.81 17.18 -6.68
C GLY A 21 8.86 15.99 -6.67
N THR A 22 9.42 14.78 -6.74
CA THR A 22 8.65 13.53 -6.67
C THR A 22 9.27 12.58 -5.65
N ALA A 23 8.50 11.66 -5.10
CA ALA A 23 9.03 10.51 -4.37
C ALA A 23 8.45 9.23 -4.95
N THR A 24 9.22 8.16 -4.89
CA THR A 24 8.82 6.85 -5.39
C THR A 24 9.02 5.81 -4.31
N ALA A 25 8.03 4.95 -4.11
CA ALA A 25 8.13 3.74 -3.28
C ALA A 25 7.83 2.53 -4.15
N VAL A 26 8.56 1.44 -3.95
CA VAL A 26 8.30 0.18 -4.65
C VAL A 26 7.30 -0.63 -3.83
N VAL A 27 6.19 -1.03 -4.45
CA VAL A 27 5.22 -1.95 -3.86
C VAL A 27 5.58 -3.37 -4.29
N ARG A 28 5.66 -4.28 -3.33
CA ARG A 28 5.84 -5.72 -3.57
C ARG A 28 4.60 -6.45 -3.14
N VAL A 29 3.98 -7.15 -4.08
CA VAL A 29 2.73 -7.88 -3.89
C VAL A 29 3.01 -9.37 -4.05
N ALA A 30 2.53 -10.19 -3.10
CA ALA A 30 2.62 -11.64 -3.22
C ALA A 30 1.78 -12.12 -4.41
N ASN A 31 2.21 -13.20 -5.07
CA ASN A 31 1.35 -13.85 -6.06
C ASN A 31 0.22 -14.60 -5.33
N LEU A 32 -1.02 -14.17 -5.58
CA LEU A 32 -2.24 -14.69 -4.96
C LEU A 32 -3.06 -15.62 -5.88
N GLN A 33 -2.61 -15.87 -7.11
CA GLN A 33 -3.32 -16.75 -8.03
C GLN A 33 -3.36 -18.20 -7.49
N GLY A 34 -4.51 -18.86 -7.62
CA GLY A 34 -4.66 -20.28 -7.27
C GLY A 34 -4.47 -20.62 -5.78
N GLY A 35 -4.64 -19.65 -4.87
CA GLY A 35 -4.41 -19.82 -3.43
C GLY A 35 -3.06 -19.27 -2.94
N GLY A 36 -2.14 -18.98 -3.86
CA GLY A 36 -0.96 -18.13 -3.62
C GLY A 36 0.00 -18.55 -2.51
N ALA A 37 1.05 -17.74 -2.31
CA ALA A 37 2.06 -17.97 -1.27
C ALA A 37 1.52 -17.74 0.16
N THR A 38 0.37 -17.09 0.29
CA THR A 38 -0.24 -16.76 1.58
C THR A 38 -1.29 -17.78 2.03
N GLY A 39 -1.90 -18.55 1.12
CA GLY A 39 -2.98 -19.47 1.49
C GLY A 39 -4.28 -18.80 1.93
N CYS A 40 -4.43 -17.48 1.72
CA CYS A 40 -5.62 -16.72 2.11
C CYS A 40 -6.76 -16.91 1.09
N ALA A 41 -8.00 -16.68 1.52
CA ALA A 41 -9.11 -16.48 0.59
C ALA A 41 -8.91 -15.17 -0.18
N THR A 42 -9.19 -15.17 -1.49
CA THR A 42 -8.90 -14.02 -2.37
C THR A 42 -10.15 -13.50 -3.06
N GLU A 43 -10.16 -12.18 -3.31
CA GLU A 43 -11.19 -11.49 -4.08
C GLU A 43 -10.54 -10.55 -5.11
N LYS A 44 -11.28 -10.25 -6.19
CA LYS A 44 -10.87 -9.31 -7.22
C LYS A 44 -11.27 -7.88 -6.84
N GLY A 45 -10.29 -6.99 -6.79
CA GLY A 45 -10.47 -5.55 -6.65
C GLY A 45 -10.60 -4.83 -7.99
N ASP A 46 -11.06 -3.58 -7.91
CA ASP A 46 -11.11 -2.60 -9.00
C ASP A 46 -9.84 -1.73 -9.08
N GLY A 47 -9.08 -1.64 -7.99
CA GLY A 47 -7.82 -0.92 -7.91
C GLY A 47 -7.38 -0.64 -6.48
N TRP A 48 -6.46 0.31 -6.35
CA TRP A 48 -5.82 0.70 -5.09
C TRP A 48 -6.40 2.00 -4.55
N ARG A 49 -6.57 2.08 -3.22
CA ARG A 49 -6.91 3.33 -2.52
C ARG A 49 -5.72 3.73 -1.66
N ILE A 50 -5.07 4.83 -2.04
CA ILE A 50 -3.89 5.38 -1.35
C ILE A 50 -4.36 6.56 -0.50
N TYR A 51 -4.11 6.51 0.81
CA TYR A 51 -4.46 7.57 1.74
C TYR A 51 -3.21 8.40 2.07
N PRO A 52 -3.13 9.66 1.64
CA PRO A 52 -2.02 10.54 2.01
C PRO A 52 -2.01 10.81 3.53
N PRO A 53 -0.83 11.10 4.11
CA PRO A 53 -0.75 11.57 5.49
C PRO A 53 -1.70 12.75 5.73
N HIS A 54 -2.43 12.70 6.83
CA HIS A 54 -3.40 13.72 7.25
C HIS A 54 -4.60 13.95 6.30
N SER A 55 -4.81 13.08 5.30
CA SER A 55 -5.96 13.13 4.40
C SER A 55 -6.76 11.83 4.48
N PHE A 56 -8.07 11.97 4.68
CA PHE A 56 -9.02 10.85 4.56
C PHE A 56 -9.54 10.68 3.13
N ALA A 57 -9.21 11.62 2.22
CA ALA A 57 -9.53 11.49 0.80
C ALA A 57 -8.51 10.57 0.14
N ALA A 58 -8.97 9.37 -0.26
CA ALA A 58 -8.15 8.43 -0.99
C ALA A 58 -7.91 8.89 -2.42
N VAL A 59 -6.69 8.69 -2.90
CA VAL A 59 -6.37 8.65 -4.32
C VAL A 59 -6.66 7.24 -4.82
N PHE A 60 -7.50 7.12 -5.84
CA PHE A 60 -7.79 5.83 -6.47
C PHE A 60 -6.85 5.59 -7.67
N VAL A 61 -6.20 4.44 -7.68
CA VAL A 61 -5.35 3.98 -8.80
C VAL A 61 -6.00 2.74 -9.40
N PRO A 62 -6.56 2.80 -10.62
CA PRO A 62 -7.27 1.68 -11.22
C PRO A 62 -6.32 0.52 -11.55
N ASP A 63 -6.74 -0.70 -11.21
CA ASP A 63 -6.01 -1.95 -11.49
C ASP A 63 -7.02 -3.11 -11.51
N ALA A 64 -7.81 -3.19 -12.57
CA ALA A 64 -8.98 -4.06 -12.62
C ALA A 64 -8.59 -5.55 -12.56
N GLY A 65 -9.18 -6.28 -11.61
CA GLY A 65 -8.94 -7.71 -11.46
C GLY A 65 -7.73 -8.05 -10.60
N VAL A 66 -7.11 -7.05 -9.96
CA VAL A 66 -6.09 -7.27 -8.94
C VAL A 66 -6.63 -8.17 -7.84
N LEU A 67 -5.85 -9.15 -7.41
CA LEU A 67 -6.24 -10.04 -6.31
C LEU A 67 -5.77 -9.46 -4.97
N ALA A 68 -6.62 -9.59 -3.95
CA ALA A 68 -6.33 -9.23 -2.57
C ALA A 68 -6.81 -10.34 -1.63
N CYS A 69 -6.14 -10.52 -0.48
CA CYS A 69 -6.68 -11.36 0.59
C CYS A 69 -7.92 -10.68 1.21
N THR A 70 -8.95 -11.47 1.53
CA THR A 70 -10.17 -10.99 2.19
C THR A 70 -10.06 -10.95 3.72
N ASP A 71 -8.95 -11.44 4.27
CA ASP A 71 -8.63 -11.48 5.70
C ASP A 71 -7.51 -10.50 6.05
N SER A 72 -7.01 -10.54 7.28
CA SER A 72 -5.95 -9.67 7.77
C SER A 72 -4.53 -10.17 7.45
N GLN A 73 -4.37 -11.15 6.57
CA GLN A 73 -3.06 -11.64 6.16
C GLN A 73 -2.29 -10.52 5.45
N VAL A 74 -1.01 -10.33 5.77
CA VAL A 74 -0.15 -9.38 5.04
C VAL A 74 0.31 -10.02 3.73
N TRP A 75 -0.12 -9.46 2.60
CA TRP A 75 0.21 -9.94 1.25
C TRP A 75 0.88 -8.86 0.37
N MET A 76 1.06 -7.66 0.93
CA MET A 76 1.72 -6.52 0.30
C MET A 76 2.71 -5.88 1.27
N ASN A 77 3.86 -5.46 0.73
CA ASN A 77 4.84 -4.65 1.47
C ASN A 77 5.31 -3.47 0.61
N PHE A 78 5.62 -2.35 1.26
CA PHE A 78 6.28 -1.22 0.64
C PHE A 78 7.79 -1.29 0.93
N ALA A 79 8.61 -1.06 -0.09
CA ALA A 79 10.01 -0.72 0.10
C ALA A 79 10.13 0.74 0.55
N SER A 80 11.25 1.08 1.20
CA SER A 80 11.57 2.43 1.60
C SER A 80 11.38 3.44 0.44
N PRO A 81 10.62 4.52 0.64
CA PRO A 81 10.46 5.57 -0.36
C PRO A 81 11.78 6.33 -0.59
N VAL A 82 11.99 6.76 -1.85
CA VAL A 82 13.14 7.55 -2.27
C VAL A 82 12.64 8.86 -2.89
N ALA A 83 13.17 10.00 -2.46
CA ALA A 83 12.91 11.29 -3.11
C ALA A 83 13.76 11.44 -4.36
N ASN A 84 13.13 11.91 -5.43
CA ASN A 84 13.78 12.35 -6.66
C ASN A 84 13.68 13.88 -6.73
N SER A 85 14.84 14.51 -6.98
CA SER A 85 15.01 15.95 -7.15
C SER A 85 14.48 16.45 -8.48
#